data_AF-L1P3S8-F1
#
_entry.id   AF-L1P3S8-F1
#
_cell.length_a   1.000
_cell.length_b   1.000
_cell.length_c   1.000
_cell.angle_alpha   90.00
_cell.angle_beta   90.00
_cell.angle_gamma   90.00
#
_symmetry.space_group_name_H-M   'P 1'
#
loop_
_entity.id
_entity.type
_entity.pdbx_description
1 polymer ?
#
loop_
_entity_poly.entity_id
_entity_poly.type
_entity_poly.pdbx_seq_one_letter_code
_entity_poly.pdbx_strand_id
1 'polypeptide(L)'
;MDKILEIIIKYLEEGNYKTAVIIILFLIVLSFVFKLKDFLEYWSNKQNFRRKLLEEIINKIQKPEIKKFLEDELIREYFVRVFKFNAEVVFIEKLIDFHKFLNGEFTFNQIIKSYRYIKLKDGKLSINISIIDWLMDAFIYYIFSFLLFMLCVFMLILFIFAPWQHSLRGFLLLLTAIIILIFSAFIRVQAIPCENAKKLRLKLKQFNNQQLDYHI
;
A
#
# COMPACT_ATOMS: atom_id res chain seq x y z
N MET A 1 7.96 42.24 3.99
CA MET A 1 8.89 41.19 4.46
C MET A 1 9.70 41.71 5.64
N ASP A 2 10.18 42.95 5.51
CA ASP A 2 11.06 43.62 6.48
C ASP A 2 10.43 43.78 7.87
N LYS A 3 9.16 44.17 7.95
CA LYS A 3 8.44 44.28 9.23
C LYS A 3 8.32 42.97 10.03
N ILE A 4 8.23 41.81 9.36
CA ILE A 4 8.12 40.52 10.05
C ILE A 4 9.49 40.08 10.59
N LEU A 5 10.55 40.34 9.82
CA LEU A 5 11.93 40.10 10.25
C LEU A 5 12.31 40.99 11.43
N GLU A 6 11.92 42.26 11.41
CA GLU A 6 12.10 43.19 12.54
C GLU A 6 11.39 42.70 13.81
N ILE A 7 10.16 42.19 13.68
CA ILE A 7 9.42 41.61 14.82
C ILE A 7 10.12 40.36 15.38
N ILE A 8 10.64 39.49 14.50
CA ILE A 8 11.35 38.28 14.94
C ILE A 8 12.66 38.64 15.64
N ILE A 9 13.44 39.59 15.09
CA ILE A 9 14.69 40.06 15.68
C ILE A 9 14.41 40.70 17.05
N LYS A 10 13.38 41.53 17.16
CA LYS A 10 12.97 42.14 18.43
C LYS A 10 12.61 41.10 19.50
N TYR A 11 11.86 40.06 19.15
CA TYR A 11 11.53 39.00 20.12
C TYR A 11 12.72 38.12 20.51
N LEU A 12 13.73 37.99 19.64
CA LEU A 12 14.99 37.31 19.95
C LEU A 12 15.88 38.15 20.88
N GLU A 13 15.92 39.48 20.67
CA GLU A 13 16.65 40.43 21.52
C GLU A 13 16.00 40.57 22.92
N GLU A 14 14.67 40.49 23.01
CA GLU A 14 13.92 40.51 24.26
C GLU A 14 13.98 39.18 25.05
N GLY A 15 14.71 38.16 24.56
CA GLY A 15 14.85 36.85 25.21
C GLY A 15 13.59 35.99 25.18
N ASN A 16 12.57 36.37 24.40
CA ASN A 16 11.29 35.67 24.29
C ASN A 16 11.34 34.60 23.18
N TYR A 17 12.24 33.63 23.35
CA TYR A 17 12.48 32.56 22.39
C TYR A 17 11.25 31.72 22.06
N LYS A 18 10.33 31.55 23.02
CA LYS A 18 9.08 30.78 22.82
C LYS A 18 8.23 31.41 21.71
N THR A 19 8.07 32.73 21.74
CA THR A 19 7.23 33.46 20.78
C THR A 19 7.89 33.52 19.41
N ALA A 20 9.21 33.74 19.36
CA ALA A 20 9.97 33.71 18.11
C ALA A 20 9.89 32.34 17.41
N VAL A 21 10.02 31.23 18.16
CA VAL A 21 9.88 29.87 17.62
C VAL A 21 8.48 29.62 17.07
N ILE A 22 7.42 30.08 17.74
CA ILE A 22 6.04 29.94 17.25
C ILE A 22 5.84 30.69 15.93
N ILE A 23 6.36 31.92 15.82
CA ILE A 23 6.26 32.73 14.60
C ILE A 23 7.02 32.06 13.45
N ILE A 24 8.23 31.56 13.69
CA ILE A 24 9.03 30.85 12.69
C ILE A 24 8.32 29.56 12.24
N LEU A 25 7.80 28.77 13.17
CA LEU A 25 7.06 27.55 12.86
C LEU A 25 5.82 27.87 12.01
N PHE A 26 5.08 28.93 12.37
CA PHE A 26 3.92 29.38 11.60
C PHE A 26 4.31 29.78 10.17
N LEU A 27 5.41 30.53 9.98
CA LEU A 27 5.91 30.91 8.66
C LEU A 27 6.36 29.70 7.82
N ILE A 28 7.00 28.70 8.44
CA ILE A 28 7.38 27.45 7.77
C ILE A 28 6.13 26.70 7.30
N VAL A 29 5.13 26.56 8.17
CA VAL A 29 3.86 25.90 7.83
C VAL A 29 3.15 26.64 6.71
N LEU A 30 3.06 27.98 6.78
CA LEU A 30 2.44 28.80 5.75
C LEU A 30 3.15 28.64 4.40
N SER A 31 4.49 28.71 4.41
CA SER A 31 5.32 28.53 3.22
C SER A 31 5.12 27.15 2.59
N PHE A 32 5.04 26.11 3.42
CA PHE A 32 4.76 24.75 2.98
C PHE A 32 3.37 24.64 2.35
N VAL A 33 2.33 25.22 2.96
CA VAL A 33 0.95 25.20 2.44
C VAL A 33 0.84 25.94 1.11
N PHE A 34 1.46 27.12 0.97
CA PHE A 34 1.43 27.88 -0.28
C PHE A 34 2.20 27.20 -1.41
N LYS A 35 3.36 26.60 -1.11
CA LYS A 35 4.17 25.86 -2.11
C LYS A 35 3.70 24.43 -2.35
N LEU A 36 2.79 23.91 -1.53
CA LEU A 36 2.28 22.56 -1.66
C LEU A 36 1.63 22.34 -3.04
N LYS A 37 0.86 23.33 -3.52
CA LYS A 37 0.16 23.23 -4.80
C LYS A 37 1.14 23.05 -5.97
N ASP A 38 2.14 23.91 -6.06
CA ASP A 38 3.17 23.84 -7.11
C ASP A 38 3.97 22.54 -7.02
N PHE A 39 4.28 22.10 -5.80
CA PHE A 39 4.95 20.83 -5.57
C PHE A 39 4.09 19.63 -6.01
N LEU A 40 2.80 19.63 -5.69
CA LEU A 40 1.85 18.59 -6.10
C LEU A 40 1.65 18.58 -7.62
N GLU A 41 1.61 19.76 -8.26
CA GLU A 41 1.48 19.88 -9.70
C GLU A 41 2.75 19.41 -10.43
N TYR A 42 3.93 19.81 -9.95
CA TYR A 42 5.22 19.32 -10.44
C TYR A 42 5.31 17.79 -10.27
N TRP A 43 4.92 17.27 -9.11
CA TRP A 43 4.92 15.84 -8.83
C TRP A 43 3.97 15.08 -9.75
N SER A 44 2.75 15.59 -9.95
CA SER A 44 1.76 15.04 -10.89
C SER A 44 2.28 15.05 -12.33
N ASN A 45 2.87 16.16 -12.78
CA ASN A 45 3.44 16.27 -14.13
C ASN A 45 4.63 15.33 -14.31
N LYS A 46 5.52 15.23 -13.33
CA LYS A 46 6.66 14.30 -13.35
C LYS A 46 6.19 12.85 -13.42
N GLN A 47 5.14 12.50 -12.68
CA GLN A 47 4.52 11.17 -12.78
C GLN A 47 3.87 10.95 -14.15
N ASN A 48 3.23 11.97 -14.75
CA ASN A 48 2.54 11.85 -16.04
C ASN A 48 3.46 11.94 -17.27
N PHE A 49 4.69 12.45 -17.11
CA PHE A 49 5.62 12.70 -18.21
C PHE A 49 5.97 11.44 -19.01
N ARG A 50 6.31 10.34 -18.33
CA ARG A 50 6.68 9.07 -18.97
C ARG A 50 5.52 8.52 -19.82
N ARG A 51 4.29 8.64 -19.35
CA ARG A 51 3.07 8.23 -20.06
C ARG A 51 2.81 9.08 -21.30
N LYS A 52 2.85 10.41 -21.15
CA LYS A 52 2.65 11.34 -22.27
C LYS A 52 3.67 11.10 -23.39
N LEU A 53 4.94 10.87 -23.02
CA LEU A 53 5.97 10.51 -23.98
C LEU A 53 5.68 9.19 -24.69
N LEU A 54 5.28 8.14 -23.97
CA LEU A 54 4.93 6.85 -24.58
C LEU A 54 3.75 7.00 -25.55
N GLU A 55 2.69 7.69 -25.15
CA GLU A 55 1.52 7.97 -26.00
C GLU A 55 1.88 8.77 -27.26
N GLU A 56 2.77 9.76 -27.16
CA GLU A 56 3.24 10.54 -28.30
C GLU A 56 4.14 9.75 -29.26
N ILE A 57 4.97 8.86 -28.74
CA ILE A 57 5.93 8.07 -29.52
C ILE A 57 5.22 6.93 -30.26
N ILE A 58 4.30 6.22 -29.60
CA ILE A 58 3.56 5.08 -30.20
C ILE A 58 2.87 5.49 -31.51
N ASN A 59 2.29 6.69 -31.54
CA ASN A 59 1.58 7.20 -32.72
C ASN A 59 2.51 7.57 -33.89
N LYS A 60 3.81 7.77 -33.64
CA LYS A 60 4.80 8.18 -34.65
C LYS A 60 5.60 7.01 -35.22
N ILE A 61 5.58 5.84 -34.55
CA ILE A 61 6.34 4.67 -34.97
C ILE A 61 5.58 3.86 -36.01
N GLN A 62 6.24 3.62 -37.15
CA GLN A 62 5.69 2.82 -38.25
C GLN A 62 6.06 1.33 -38.16
N LYS A 63 7.15 0.98 -37.45
CA LYS A 63 7.56 -0.42 -37.28
C LYS A 63 6.63 -1.15 -36.31
N PRO A 64 5.91 -2.20 -36.74
CA PRO A 64 4.85 -2.83 -35.94
C PRO A 64 5.38 -3.50 -34.67
N GLU A 65 6.55 -4.13 -34.72
CA GLU A 65 7.16 -4.81 -33.56
C GLU A 65 7.51 -3.82 -32.45
N ILE A 66 8.11 -2.68 -32.82
CA ILE A 66 8.48 -1.63 -31.87
C ILE A 66 7.23 -0.97 -31.30
N LYS A 67 6.22 -0.74 -32.15
CA LYS A 67 4.94 -0.19 -31.72
C LYS A 67 4.27 -1.07 -30.67
N LYS A 68 4.18 -2.39 -30.93
CA LYS A 68 3.62 -3.37 -29.99
C LYS A 68 4.36 -3.38 -28.65
N PHE A 69 5.70 -3.37 -28.68
CA PHE A 69 6.51 -3.31 -27.47
C PHE A 69 6.22 -2.07 -26.62
N LEU A 70 6.06 -0.89 -27.25
CA LEU A 70 5.73 0.34 -26.52
C LEU A 70 4.29 0.35 -25.99
N GLU A 71 3.34 -0.22 -26.74
CA GLU A 71 1.96 -0.42 -26.27
C GLU A 71 1.94 -1.31 -25.03
N ASP A 72 2.73 -2.39 -25.01
CA ASP A 72 2.86 -3.27 -23.86
C ASP A 72 3.44 -2.55 -22.63
N GLU A 73 4.46 -1.70 -22.83
CA GLU A 73 5.05 -0.90 -21.76
C GLU A 73 4.07 0.20 -21.26
N LEU A 74 3.24 0.76 -22.14
CA LEU A 74 2.18 1.69 -21.76
C LEU A 74 1.14 1.01 -20.88
N ILE A 75 0.68 -0.20 -21.26
CA ILE A 75 -0.26 -1.00 -20.45
C ILE A 75 0.35 -1.27 -19.07
N ARG A 76 1.62 -1.67 -19.00
CA ARG A 76 2.33 -1.87 -17.73
C ARG A 76 2.34 -0.62 -16.86
N GLU A 77 2.67 0.54 -17.43
CA GLU A 77 2.70 1.82 -16.70
C GLU A 77 1.31 2.16 -16.10
N TYR A 78 0.23 1.89 -16.83
CA TYR A 78 -1.13 2.02 -16.31
C TYR A 78 -1.40 1.07 -15.13
N PHE A 79 -1.04 -0.21 -15.25
CA PHE A 79 -1.24 -1.19 -14.18
C PHE A 79 -0.39 -0.90 -12.94
N VAL A 80 0.85 -0.46 -13.11
CA VAL A 80 1.70 -0.01 -12.00
C VAL A 80 1.06 1.15 -11.26
N ARG A 81 0.42 2.07 -11.97
CA ARG A 81 -0.20 3.24 -11.34
C ARG A 81 -1.49 2.92 -10.61
N VAL A 82 -2.39 2.20 -11.27
CA VAL A 82 -3.74 1.92 -10.73
C VAL A 82 -3.69 0.84 -9.66
N PHE A 83 -2.90 -0.21 -9.90
CA PHE A 83 -2.89 -1.41 -9.06
C PHE A 83 -1.58 -1.60 -8.27
N LYS A 84 -0.59 -0.70 -8.40
CA LYS A 84 0.75 -0.84 -7.77
C LYS A 84 1.41 -2.16 -8.11
N PHE A 85 1.17 -2.63 -9.33
CA PHE A 85 1.49 -3.97 -9.79
C PHE A 85 2.27 -3.91 -11.10
N ASN A 86 3.49 -4.47 -11.10
CA ASN A 86 4.35 -4.57 -12.28
C ASN A 86 4.46 -6.04 -12.70
N ALA A 87 3.96 -6.37 -13.89
CA ALA A 87 4.09 -7.69 -14.48
C ALA A 87 4.04 -7.61 -16.00
N GLU A 88 4.45 -8.69 -16.68
CA GLU A 88 4.28 -8.84 -18.14
C GLU A 88 2.82 -8.74 -18.57
N VAL A 89 2.58 -8.18 -19.76
CA VAL A 89 1.24 -7.99 -20.31
C VAL A 89 0.51 -9.32 -20.44
N VAL A 90 1.19 -10.37 -20.88
CA VAL A 90 0.64 -11.73 -20.94
C VAL A 90 0.12 -12.20 -19.57
N PHE A 91 0.83 -11.87 -18.50
CA PHE A 91 0.38 -12.22 -17.14
C PHE A 91 -0.83 -11.39 -16.72
N ILE A 92 -0.84 -10.10 -17.04
CA ILE A 92 -1.97 -9.19 -16.80
C ILE A 92 -3.23 -9.68 -17.51
N GLU A 93 -3.13 -10.03 -18.79
CA GLU A 93 -4.23 -10.56 -19.59
C GLU A 93 -4.83 -11.82 -18.96
N LYS A 94 -3.98 -12.79 -18.60
CA LYS A 94 -4.45 -14.01 -17.93
C LYS A 94 -5.12 -13.73 -16.58
N LEU A 95 -4.65 -12.74 -15.83
CA LEU A 95 -5.30 -12.31 -14.59
C LEU A 95 -6.67 -11.68 -14.85
N ILE A 96 -6.83 -10.91 -15.92
CA ILE A 96 -8.11 -10.33 -16.32
C ILE A 96 -9.09 -11.43 -16.71
N ASP A 97 -8.65 -12.42 -17.49
CA ASP A 97 -9.48 -13.56 -17.88
C ASP A 97 -9.93 -14.37 -16.65
N PHE A 98 -9.00 -14.60 -15.73
CA PHE A 98 -9.33 -15.27 -14.47
C PHE A 98 -10.31 -14.45 -13.62
N HIS A 99 -10.16 -13.13 -13.56
CA HIS A 99 -11.11 -12.25 -12.86
C HIS A 99 -12.50 -12.28 -13.48
N LYS A 100 -12.61 -12.29 -14.82
CA LYS A 100 -13.89 -12.45 -15.53
C LYS A 100 -14.55 -13.78 -15.16
N PHE A 101 -13.78 -14.87 -15.13
CA PHE A 101 -14.26 -16.19 -14.71
C PHE A 101 -14.80 -16.20 -13.28
N LEU A 102 -14.17 -15.47 -12.36
CA LEU A 102 -14.61 -15.37 -10.96
C LEU A 102 -15.93 -14.61 -10.79
N ASN A 103 -16.43 -13.92 -11.83
CA ASN A 103 -17.75 -13.28 -11.88
C ASN A 103 -18.10 -12.44 -10.62
N GLY A 104 -17.13 -11.68 -10.11
CA GLY A 104 -17.32 -10.81 -8.94
C GLY A 104 -17.15 -11.47 -7.57
N GLU A 105 -16.89 -12.78 -7.48
CA GLU A 105 -16.58 -13.44 -6.19
C GLU A 105 -15.32 -12.86 -5.52
N PHE A 106 -14.36 -12.41 -6.32
CA PHE A 106 -13.18 -11.70 -5.86
C PHE A 106 -13.01 -10.41 -6.65
N THR A 107 -12.73 -9.33 -5.94
CA THR A 107 -12.29 -8.08 -6.58
C THR A 107 -10.92 -8.26 -7.20
N PHE A 108 -10.66 -7.57 -8.31
CA PHE A 108 -9.34 -7.58 -8.94
C PHE A 108 -8.22 -7.21 -7.95
N ASN A 109 -8.47 -6.27 -7.03
CA ASN A 109 -7.50 -5.90 -5.99
C ASN A 109 -7.16 -7.06 -5.02
N GLN A 110 -8.10 -7.94 -4.70
CA GLN A 110 -7.81 -9.14 -3.89
C GLN A 110 -6.92 -10.13 -4.63
N ILE A 111 -7.12 -10.26 -5.95
CA ILE A 111 -6.27 -11.08 -6.83
C ILE A 111 -4.87 -10.47 -6.90
N ILE A 112 -4.76 -9.17 -7.15
CA ILE A 112 -3.49 -8.45 -7.19
C ILE A 112 -2.76 -8.54 -5.86
N LYS A 113 -3.41 -8.35 -4.70
CA LYS A 113 -2.74 -8.53 -3.40
C LYS A 113 -2.14 -9.94 -3.23
N SER A 114 -2.74 -10.94 -3.89
CA SER A 114 -2.30 -12.34 -3.86
C SER A 114 -1.23 -12.67 -4.91
N TYR A 115 -0.82 -11.70 -5.75
CA TYR A 115 0.04 -11.95 -6.92
C TYR A 115 1.35 -12.65 -6.59
N ARG A 116 1.93 -12.41 -5.39
CA ARG A 116 3.18 -13.04 -4.96
C ARG A 116 3.14 -14.57 -4.97
N TYR A 117 1.94 -15.15 -4.88
CA TYR A 117 1.70 -16.59 -4.92
C TYR A 117 1.27 -17.09 -6.30
N ILE A 118 0.94 -16.19 -7.23
CA ILE A 118 0.47 -16.51 -8.58
C ILE A 118 1.69 -16.45 -9.52
N LYS A 119 1.93 -17.53 -10.25
CA LYS A 119 3.00 -17.64 -11.24
C LYS A 119 2.44 -18.13 -12.57
N LEU A 120 2.99 -17.62 -13.67
CA LEU A 120 2.76 -18.20 -14.98
C LEU A 120 3.63 -19.46 -15.13
N LYS A 121 3.02 -20.59 -15.47
CA LYS A 121 3.71 -21.84 -15.83
C LYS A 121 3.03 -22.41 -17.06
N ASP A 122 3.81 -22.69 -18.10
CA ASP A 122 3.32 -23.26 -19.37
C ASP A 122 2.13 -22.49 -19.98
N GLY A 123 2.20 -21.15 -19.93
CA GLY A 123 1.14 -20.26 -20.42
C GLY A 123 -0.13 -20.22 -19.56
N LYS A 124 -0.18 -20.97 -18.45
CA LYS A 124 -1.30 -21.00 -17.50
C LYS A 124 -0.94 -20.35 -16.18
N LEU A 125 -1.95 -19.80 -15.51
CA LEU A 125 -1.79 -19.33 -14.15
C LEU A 125 -1.71 -20.53 -13.20
N SER A 126 -0.77 -20.46 -12.27
CA SER A 126 -0.58 -21.45 -11.21
C SER A 126 -0.40 -20.74 -9.88
N ILE A 127 -1.03 -21.25 -8.82
CA ILE A 127 -0.81 -20.73 -7.46
C ILE A 127 0.04 -21.72 -6.70
N ASN A 128 1.24 -21.28 -6.30
CA ASN A 128 2.12 -22.04 -5.43
C ASN A 128 2.30 -21.31 -4.12
N ILE A 129 1.90 -21.96 -3.03
CA ILE A 129 2.04 -21.47 -1.67
C ILE A 129 3.02 -22.43 -1.00
N SER A 130 4.19 -21.94 -0.59
CA SER A 130 5.17 -22.78 0.08
C SER A 130 4.66 -23.23 1.45
N ILE A 131 5.14 -24.37 1.93
CA ILE A 131 4.87 -24.84 3.31
C ILE A 131 5.41 -23.84 4.32
N ILE A 132 6.54 -23.18 4.01
CA ILE A 132 7.12 -22.11 4.83
C ILE A 132 6.19 -20.90 4.84
N ASP A 133 5.61 -20.50 3.70
CA ASP A 133 4.64 -19.40 3.65
C ASP A 133 3.42 -19.70 4.51
N TRP A 134 2.96 -20.96 4.51
CA TRP A 134 1.86 -21.42 5.34
C TRP A 134 2.20 -21.37 6.84
N LEU A 135 3.39 -21.83 7.22
CA LEU A 135 3.86 -21.81 8.61
C LEU A 135 4.03 -20.36 9.11
N MET A 136 4.64 -19.49 8.30
CA MET A 136 4.78 -18.07 8.61
C MET A 136 3.41 -17.40 8.72
N ASP A 137 2.45 -17.75 7.87
CA ASP A 137 1.08 -17.25 7.95
C ASP A 137 0.41 -17.60 9.27
N ALA A 138 0.43 -18.89 9.61
CA ALA A 138 -0.24 -19.44 10.77
C ALA A 138 0.46 -19.02 12.08
N PHE A 139 1.79 -18.90 12.07
CA PHE A 139 2.57 -18.58 13.25
C PHE A 139 2.72 -17.07 13.46
N ILE A 140 3.16 -16.34 12.44
CA ILE A 140 3.42 -14.89 12.57
C ILE A 140 2.13 -14.09 12.49
N TYR A 141 1.25 -14.33 11.51
CA TYR A 141 0.10 -13.42 11.36
C TYR A 141 -1.08 -13.78 12.26
N TYR A 142 -1.22 -15.04 12.65
CA TYR A 142 -2.30 -15.49 13.54
C TYR A 142 -1.86 -15.51 15.00
N ILE A 143 -0.86 -16.32 15.37
CA ILE A 143 -0.48 -16.51 16.77
C ILE A 143 0.15 -15.23 17.35
N PHE A 144 1.07 -14.59 16.65
CA PHE A 144 1.72 -13.37 17.17
C PHE A 144 0.75 -12.17 17.22
N SER A 145 -0.13 -11.99 16.23
CA SER A 145 -1.20 -10.98 16.29
C SER A 145 -2.12 -11.21 17.49
N PHE A 146 -2.50 -12.46 17.74
CA PHE A 146 -3.32 -12.84 18.90
C PHE A 146 -2.58 -12.58 20.22
N LEU A 147 -1.30 -12.92 20.32
CA LEU A 147 -0.49 -12.66 21.52
C LEU A 147 -0.42 -11.16 21.83
N LEU A 148 -0.20 -10.31 20.81
CA LEU A 148 -0.21 -8.86 20.97
C LEU A 148 -1.58 -8.33 21.38
N PHE A 149 -2.66 -8.92 20.85
CA PHE A 149 -4.01 -8.57 21.27
C PHE A 149 -4.24 -8.92 22.75
N MET A 150 -3.84 -10.12 23.18
CA MET A 150 -3.92 -10.53 24.58
C MET A 150 -3.07 -9.65 25.50
N LEU A 151 -1.88 -9.23 25.04
CA LEU A 151 -1.03 -8.29 25.77
C LEU A 151 -1.72 -6.92 25.94
N CYS A 152 -2.38 -6.43 24.89
CA CYS A 152 -3.18 -5.21 24.97
C CYS A 152 -4.32 -5.35 25.99
N VAL A 153 -5.10 -6.43 25.91
CA VAL A 153 -6.18 -6.71 26.87
C VAL A 153 -5.64 -6.75 28.30
N PHE A 154 -4.50 -7.41 28.52
CA PHE A 154 -3.84 -7.46 29.82
C PHE A 154 -3.41 -6.06 30.31
N MET A 155 -2.83 -5.24 29.45
CA MET A 155 -2.46 -3.86 29.80
C MET A 155 -3.69 -3.00 30.13
N LEU A 156 -4.80 -3.18 29.43
CA LEU A 156 -6.05 -2.47 29.72
C LEU A 156 -6.65 -2.91 31.05
N ILE A 157 -6.61 -4.20 31.38
CA ILE A 157 -7.01 -4.72 32.69
C ILE A 157 -6.14 -4.09 33.79
N LEU A 158 -4.80 -4.11 33.62
CA LEU A 158 -3.89 -3.47 34.57
C LEU A 158 -4.16 -1.98 34.73
N PHE A 159 -4.51 -1.27 33.65
CA PHE A 159 -4.86 0.13 33.70
C PHE A 159 -6.10 0.39 34.57
N ILE A 160 -7.16 -0.40 34.41
CA ILE A 160 -8.44 -0.26 35.13
C ILE A 160 -8.28 -0.48 36.64
N PHE A 161 -7.45 -1.45 37.03
CA PHE A 161 -7.29 -1.82 38.45
C PHE A 161 -6.13 -1.10 39.15
N ALA A 162 -5.36 -0.27 38.43
CA ALA A 162 -4.19 0.38 39.02
C ALA A 162 -4.54 1.72 39.69
N PRO A 163 -4.03 1.98 40.91
CA PRO A 163 -4.26 3.25 41.61
C PRO A 163 -3.64 4.45 40.88
N TRP A 164 -2.67 4.23 39.99
CA TRP A 164 -2.01 5.27 39.19
C TRP A 164 -2.67 5.55 37.84
N GLN A 165 -3.91 5.08 37.59
CA GLN A 165 -4.61 5.23 36.31
C GLN A 165 -4.70 6.69 35.82
N HIS A 166 -4.87 7.65 36.73
CA HIS A 166 -4.99 9.09 36.40
C HIS A 166 -3.63 9.82 36.38
N SER A 167 -2.54 9.11 36.58
CA SER A 167 -1.19 9.69 36.51
C SER A 167 -0.65 9.69 35.08
N LEU A 168 0.45 10.42 34.85
CA LEU A 168 1.22 10.36 33.61
C LEU A 168 1.60 8.91 33.23
N ARG A 169 1.89 8.07 34.23
CA ARG A 169 2.21 6.65 34.02
C ARG A 169 1.03 5.86 33.47
N GLY A 170 -0.17 6.12 33.98
CA GLY A 170 -1.41 5.54 33.46
C GLY A 170 -1.68 5.95 32.02
N PHE A 171 -1.51 7.24 31.71
CA PHE A 171 -1.65 7.76 30.35
C PHE A 171 -0.67 7.11 29.37
N LEU A 172 0.62 6.98 29.74
CA LEU A 172 1.63 6.33 28.90
C LEU A 172 1.33 4.83 28.66
N LEU A 173 0.83 4.13 29.69
CA LEU A 173 0.40 2.74 29.56
C LEU A 173 -0.77 2.61 28.56
N LEU A 174 -1.77 3.49 28.66
CA LEU A 174 -2.91 3.52 27.76
C LEU A 174 -2.51 3.81 26.31
N LEU A 175 -1.62 4.79 26.10
CA LEU A 175 -1.07 5.08 24.78
C LEU A 175 -0.34 3.87 24.19
N THR A 176 0.45 3.18 25.02
CA THR A 176 1.19 1.97 24.62
C THR A 176 0.23 0.84 24.22
N ALA A 177 -0.85 0.62 24.99
CA ALA A 177 -1.87 -0.37 24.68
C ALA A 177 -2.57 -0.08 23.34
N ILE A 178 -2.90 1.18 23.06
CA ILE A 178 -3.48 1.60 21.77
C ILE A 178 -2.52 1.31 20.61
N ILE A 179 -1.23 1.65 20.77
CA ILE A 179 -0.21 1.38 19.75
C ILE A 179 -0.12 -0.13 19.48
N ILE A 180 -0.05 -0.96 20.54
CA ILE A 180 0.00 -2.43 20.43
C ILE A 180 -1.25 -2.97 19.71
N LEU A 181 -2.44 -2.41 20.00
CA LEU A 181 -3.68 -2.80 19.32
C LEU A 181 -3.62 -2.52 17.82
N ILE A 182 -3.14 -1.34 17.42
CA ILE A 182 -2.96 -0.96 16.02
C ILE A 182 -1.97 -1.92 15.34
N PHE A 183 -0.85 -2.23 16.00
CA PHE A 183 0.13 -3.19 15.47
C PHE A 183 -0.45 -4.59 15.33
N SER A 184 -1.21 -5.08 16.31
CA SER A 184 -1.88 -6.39 16.25
C SER A 184 -2.82 -6.47 15.04
N ALA A 185 -3.67 -5.44 14.86
CA ALA A 185 -4.58 -5.35 13.72
C ALA A 185 -3.83 -5.24 12.39
N PHE A 186 -2.75 -4.46 12.34
CA PHE A 186 -1.92 -4.32 11.14
C PHE A 186 -1.30 -5.67 10.73
N ILE A 187 -0.71 -6.40 11.69
CA ILE A 187 -0.14 -7.73 11.46
C ILE A 187 -1.22 -8.70 10.96
N ARG A 188 -2.44 -8.62 11.51
CA ARG A 188 -3.58 -9.44 11.09
C ARG A 188 -3.93 -9.21 9.62
N VAL A 189 -3.97 -7.95 9.18
CA VAL A 189 -4.29 -7.58 7.80
C VAL A 189 -3.27 -8.14 6.80
N GLN A 190 -2.02 -8.35 7.21
CA GLN A 190 -0.98 -8.94 6.36
C GLN A 190 -1.21 -10.43 6.03
N ALA A 191 -2.09 -11.14 6.75
CA ALA A 191 -2.48 -12.52 6.45
C ALA A 191 -3.43 -12.64 5.25
N ILE A 192 -4.23 -11.58 5.00
CA ILE A 192 -5.33 -11.60 4.01
C ILE A 192 -4.87 -12.05 2.60
N PRO A 193 -3.71 -11.60 2.06
CA PRO A 193 -3.24 -12.05 0.75
C PRO A 193 -3.05 -13.56 0.63
N CYS A 194 -2.57 -14.23 1.68
CA CYS A 194 -2.33 -15.66 1.62
C CYS A 194 -3.63 -16.47 1.79
N GLU A 195 -4.55 -16.00 2.64
CA GLU A 195 -5.90 -16.57 2.72
C GLU A 195 -6.65 -16.46 1.38
N ASN A 196 -6.57 -15.30 0.74
CA ASN A 196 -7.14 -15.10 -0.59
C ASN A 196 -6.46 -16.03 -1.61
N ALA A 197 -5.13 -16.15 -1.60
CA ALA A 197 -4.41 -17.06 -2.48
C ALA A 197 -4.85 -18.52 -2.31
N LYS A 198 -5.12 -18.98 -1.07
CA LYS A 198 -5.65 -20.34 -0.81
C LYS A 198 -7.01 -20.54 -1.47
N LYS A 199 -7.92 -19.58 -1.34
CA LYS A 199 -9.25 -19.65 -1.99
C LYS A 199 -9.15 -19.56 -3.51
N LEU A 200 -8.34 -18.64 -4.02
CA LEU A 200 -8.08 -18.46 -5.45
C LEU A 200 -7.47 -19.73 -6.06
N ARG A 201 -6.62 -20.47 -5.34
CA ARG A 201 -6.04 -21.74 -5.81
C ARG A 201 -7.11 -22.77 -6.18
N LEU A 202 -8.21 -22.84 -5.43
CA LEU A 202 -9.30 -23.78 -5.72
C LEU A 202 -10.05 -23.37 -6.98
N LYS A 203 -10.36 -22.07 -7.12
CA LYS A 203 -11.03 -21.51 -8.30
C LYS A 203 -10.17 -21.58 -9.55
N LEU A 204 -8.86 -21.39 -9.41
CA LEU A 204 -7.90 -21.49 -10.51
C LEU A 204 -7.83 -22.90 -11.10
N LYS A 205 -7.95 -23.94 -10.26
CA LYS A 205 -8.05 -25.32 -10.74
C LYS A 205 -9.30 -25.53 -11.60
N GLN A 206 -10.44 -24.96 -11.20
CA GLN A 206 -11.68 -25.02 -11.98
C GLN A 206 -11.53 -24.30 -13.31
N PHE A 207 -10.95 -23.09 -13.31
CA PHE A 207 -10.68 -22.31 -14.51
C PHE A 207 -9.79 -23.06 -15.51
N ASN A 208 -8.68 -23.63 -15.04
CA ASN A 208 -7.74 -24.36 -15.89
C ASN A 208 -8.34 -25.66 -16.46
N ASN A 209 -9.25 -26.31 -15.73
CA ASN A 209 -9.94 -27.51 -16.20
C ASN A 209 -10.97 -27.17 -17.29
N GLN A 210 -11.75 -26.10 -17.12
CA GLN A 210 -12.69 -25.66 -18.15
C GLN A 210 -11.99 -25.29 -19.46
N GLN A 211 -10.82 -24.65 -19.39
CA GLN A 211 -10.04 -24.35 -20.60
C GLN A 211 -9.50 -25.59 -21.31
N LEU A 212 -9.37 -26.74 -20.63
CA LEU A 212 -9.03 -28.01 -21.28
C LEU A 212 -10.24 -28.57 -22.05
N ASP A 213 -11.44 -28.48 -21.47
CA ASP A 213 -12.65 -29.08 -22.04
C ASP A 213 -13.12 -28.38 -23.34
N TYR A 214 -12.75 -27.12 -23.56
CA TYR A 214 -13.02 -26.39 -24.82
C TYR A 214 -12.02 -26.68 -25.95
N HIS A 215 -10.94 -27.43 -25.67
CA HIS A 215 -9.90 -27.77 -26.64
C HIS A 215 -9.86 -29.26 -27.02
N ILE A 216 -10.91 -30.02 -26.65
CA ILE A 216 -11.20 -31.38 -27.14
C ILE A 216 -12.34 -31.28 -28.16
#